data_AF-A0A455SPW4-F1
#
_entry.id   AF-A0A455SPW4-F1
#
_cell.length_a   1.000
_cell.length_b   1.000
_cell.length_c   1.000
_cell.angle_alpha   90.00
_cell.angle_beta   90.00
_cell.angle_gamma   90.00
#
_symmetry.space_group_name_H-M   'P 1'
#
loop_
_entity.id
_entity.type
_entity.pdbx_description
1 polymer ?
#
loop_
_entity_poly.entity_id
_entity_poly.type
_entity_poly.pdbx_seq_one_letter_code
_entity_poly.pdbx_strand_id
1 'polypeptide(L)'
;MVMMQPRKPLVEALYSLIHFLFFATAGRIILGIILLGAGLYYGTTSHAVTYQRFEGTREYRSLMIDGAYNFVPTQSANGVFYQLSMNDFPMLPAPTGKDPETEDFLYTVESFVYETTPITSQSIFTRQGAKAKGYHVVEVTFAGKTGKTTTLSTQGYKEHPNGYTVNNWPVGLSIVGAGVAFLLLASAGRLLDYLARRKEQAGQLLVPEKQASVLQQQQSENPWDDATPAIQKQYQQRLEEQHYWNSTRNRKPTLTE
;
A
#
# COMPACT_ATOMS: atom_id res chain seq x y z
N MET A 1 40.13 14.88 -27.46
CA MET A 1 39.73 14.68 -26.05
C MET A 1 38.21 14.59 -26.01
N VAL A 2 37.64 13.39 -26.03
CA VAL A 2 36.18 13.20 -26.08
C VAL A 2 35.68 13.26 -24.63
N MET A 3 34.98 14.34 -24.29
CA MET A 3 34.23 14.41 -23.03
C MET A 3 33.13 13.37 -23.07
N MET A 4 33.34 12.26 -22.37
CA MET A 4 32.34 11.23 -22.15
C MET A 4 31.30 11.81 -21.19
N GLN A 5 30.16 12.24 -21.71
CA GLN A 5 29.07 12.71 -20.85
C GLN A 5 28.59 11.56 -19.96
N PRO A 6 28.45 11.77 -18.63
CA PRO A 6 28.01 10.73 -17.73
C PRO A 6 26.56 10.37 -18.04
N ARG A 7 26.34 9.07 -18.28
CA ARG A 7 25.02 8.48 -18.51
C ARG A 7 24.11 8.79 -17.31
N LYS A 8 23.12 9.67 -17.49
CA LYS A 8 21.97 9.89 -16.58
C LYS A 8 20.67 9.13 -16.95
N PRO A 9 20.66 8.04 -17.75
CA PRO A 9 19.40 7.50 -18.29
C PRO A 9 18.51 6.87 -17.22
N LEU A 10 19.08 6.40 -16.09
CA LEU A 10 18.31 5.75 -15.03
C LEU A 10 17.41 6.76 -14.28
N VAL A 11 17.93 7.94 -13.97
CA VAL A 11 17.17 8.96 -13.24
C VAL A 11 16.03 9.51 -14.11
N GLU A 12 16.29 9.74 -15.39
CA GLU A 12 15.28 10.19 -16.34
C GLU A 12 14.19 9.12 -16.57
N ALA A 13 14.57 7.86 -16.69
CA ALA A 13 13.62 6.75 -16.80
C ALA A 13 12.74 6.61 -15.55
N LEU A 14 13.34 6.72 -14.36
CA LEU A 14 12.60 6.66 -13.09
C LEU A 14 11.62 7.83 -12.97
N TYR A 15 12.05 9.06 -13.31
CA TYR A 15 11.17 10.23 -13.32
C TYR A 15 10.01 10.06 -14.30
N SER A 16 10.28 9.61 -15.52
CA SER A 16 9.25 9.35 -16.53
C SER A 16 8.25 8.28 -16.06
N LEU A 17 8.73 7.22 -15.41
CA LEU A 17 7.88 6.18 -14.84
C LEU A 17 6.98 6.73 -13.73
N ILE A 18 7.53 7.49 -12.78
CA ILE A 18 6.76 8.13 -11.72
C ILE A 18 5.72 9.07 -12.34
N HIS A 19 6.13 9.94 -13.27
CA HIS A 19 5.21 10.85 -13.93
C HIS A 19 4.08 10.10 -14.66
N PHE A 20 4.40 9.02 -15.38
CA PHE A 20 3.40 8.16 -16.02
C PHE A 20 2.42 7.55 -15.00
N LEU A 21 2.91 6.99 -13.89
CA LEU A 21 2.06 6.34 -12.88
C LEU A 21 1.07 7.31 -12.22
N PHE A 22 1.46 8.56 -11.99
CA PHE A 22 0.60 9.54 -11.31
C PHE A 22 -0.28 10.36 -12.26
N PHE A 23 0.22 10.72 -13.45
CA PHE A 23 -0.48 11.66 -14.34
C PHE A 23 -1.22 10.96 -15.49
N ALA A 24 -0.73 9.82 -15.99
CA ALA A 24 -1.42 9.11 -17.06
C ALA A 24 -2.60 8.28 -16.51
N THR A 25 -3.72 8.25 -17.24
CA THR A 25 -4.90 7.44 -16.85
C THR A 25 -4.55 5.95 -16.76
N ALA A 26 -3.79 5.43 -17.72
CA ALA A 26 -3.32 4.04 -17.69
C ALA A 26 -2.40 3.77 -16.49
N GLY A 27 -1.49 4.69 -16.18
CA GLY A 27 -0.60 4.59 -15.03
C GLY A 27 -1.35 4.53 -13.70
N ARG A 28 -2.36 5.40 -13.52
CA ARG A 28 -3.22 5.40 -12.32
C ARG A 28 -4.02 4.11 -12.17
N ILE A 29 -4.50 3.52 -13.28
CA ILE A 29 -5.18 2.22 -13.27
C ILE A 29 -4.23 1.12 -12.80
N ILE A 30 -3.02 1.06 -13.39
CA ILE A 30 -2.00 0.06 -13.02
C ILE A 30 -1.63 0.20 -11.55
N LEU A 31 -1.35 1.42 -11.09
CA LEU A 31 -1.01 1.69 -9.69
C LEU A 31 -2.15 1.31 -8.75
N GLY A 32 -3.40 1.65 -9.10
CA GLY A 32 -4.58 1.27 -8.33
C GLY A 32 -4.72 -0.24 -8.16
N ILE A 33 -4.55 -1.02 -9.24
CA ILE A 33 -4.60 -2.48 -9.19
C ILE A 33 -3.47 -3.05 -8.33
N ILE A 34 -2.25 -2.54 -8.47
CA ILE A 34 -1.10 -2.98 -7.66
C ILE A 34 -1.36 -2.71 -6.17
N LEU A 35 -1.84 -1.52 -5.82
CA LEU A 35 -2.17 -1.15 -4.45
C LEU A 35 -3.29 -2.04 -3.87
N LEU A 36 -4.35 -2.29 -4.64
CA LEU A 36 -5.40 -3.22 -4.23
C LEU A 36 -4.85 -4.61 -3.92
N GLY A 37 -4.06 -5.18 -4.85
CA GLY A 37 -3.44 -6.49 -4.68
C GLY A 37 -2.50 -6.53 -3.47
N ALA A 38 -1.63 -5.53 -3.33
CA ALA A 38 -0.68 -5.43 -2.22
C ALA A 38 -1.38 -5.27 -0.86
N GLY A 39 -2.42 -4.43 -0.77
CA GLY A 39 -3.17 -4.22 0.47
C GLY A 39 -3.95 -5.45 0.90
N LEU A 40 -4.58 -6.15 -0.04
CA LEU A 40 -5.25 -7.43 0.22
C LEU A 40 -4.25 -8.51 0.65
N TYR A 41 -3.17 -8.67 -0.10
CA TYR A 41 -2.10 -9.61 0.24
C TYR A 41 -1.56 -9.35 1.65
N TYR A 42 -1.23 -8.09 1.96
CA TYR A 42 -0.75 -7.71 3.28
C TYR A 42 -1.79 -8.01 4.38
N GLY A 43 -3.07 -7.71 4.16
CA GLY A 43 -4.14 -8.06 5.10
C GLY A 43 -4.20 -9.57 5.39
N THR A 44 -4.00 -10.42 4.37
CA THR A 44 -4.01 -11.88 4.53
C THR A 44 -2.81 -12.45 5.30
N THR A 45 -1.76 -11.66 5.55
CA THR A 45 -0.63 -12.08 6.41
C THR A 45 -0.95 -11.98 7.91
N SER A 46 -2.16 -11.55 8.26
CA SER A 46 -2.64 -11.56 9.65
C SER A 46 -2.65 -13.00 10.18
N HIS A 47 -2.17 -13.19 11.40
CA HIS A 47 -2.11 -14.51 12.03
C HIS A 47 -2.27 -14.41 13.54
N ALA A 48 -2.68 -15.51 14.16
CA ALA A 48 -2.67 -15.67 15.60
C ALA A 48 -1.28 -16.15 16.04
N VAL A 49 -0.72 -15.49 17.05
CA VAL A 49 0.48 -15.93 17.76
C VAL A 49 0.02 -16.71 18.97
N THR A 50 0.22 -18.03 18.90
CA THR A 50 -0.07 -18.96 19.98
C THR A 50 1.21 -19.54 20.55
N TYR A 51 1.16 -19.84 21.85
CA TYR A 51 2.32 -20.34 22.59
C TYR A 51 2.13 -21.79 22.98
N GLN A 52 3.23 -22.52 23.01
CA GLN A 52 3.29 -23.86 23.57
C GLN A 52 4.42 -23.93 24.59
N ARG A 53 4.15 -24.60 25.72
CA ARG A 53 5.13 -24.83 26.78
C ARG A 53 5.71 -26.23 26.63
N PHE A 54 7.02 -26.31 26.79
CA PHE A 54 7.74 -27.55 27.02
C PHE A 54 8.18 -27.59 28.49
N GLU A 55 7.94 -28.72 29.14
CA GLU A 55 8.37 -29.01 30.50
C GLU A 55 9.29 -30.23 30.48
N GLY A 56 10.45 -30.11 31.14
CA GLY A 56 11.42 -31.20 31.27
C GLY A 56 12.86 -30.69 31.18
N THR A 57 13.69 -31.12 32.12
CA THR A 57 15.10 -30.73 32.12
C THR A 57 15.85 -31.42 30.99
N ARG A 58 16.42 -30.64 30.07
CA ARG A 58 17.24 -31.12 28.96
C ARG A 58 18.44 -30.22 28.72
N GLU A 59 19.49 -30.80 28.17
CA GLU A 59 20.66 -30.05 27.72
C GLU A 59 20.50 -29.60 26.28
N TYR A 60 20.84 -28.34 26.06
CA TYR A 60 20.81 -27.70 24.75
C TYR A 60 22.19 -27.18 24.41
N ARG A 61 22.56 -27.36 23.14
CA ARG A 61 23.74 -26.73 22.56
C ARG A 61 23.35 -25.37 22.02
N SER A 62 24.11 -24.34 22.37
CA SER A 62 23.93 -23.02 21.78
C SER A 62 24.80 -22.87 20.53
N LEU A 63 24.19 -22.58 19.39
CA LEU A 63 24.86 -22.21 18.15
C LEU A 63 24.55 -20.75 17.85
N MET A 64 25.58 -19.90 17.77
CA MET A 64 25.38 -18.51 17.37
C MET A 64 25.39 -18.41 15.85
N ILE A 65 24.24 -18.05 15.25
CA ILE A 65 24.08 -17.88 13.80
C ILE A 65 23.42 -16.53 13.58
N ASP A 66 24.03 -15.69 12.73
CA ASP A 66 23.50 -14.38 12.34
C ASP A 66 23.04 -13.49 13.51
N GLY A 67 23.76 -13.52 14.63
CA GLY A 67 23.45 -12.70 15.81
C GLY A 67 22.28 -13.20 16.65
N ALA A 68 21.85 -14.45 16.49
CA ALA A 68 20.89 -15.12 17.38
C ALA A 68 21.47 -16.40 17.99
N TYR A 69 21.06 -16.73 19.21
CA TYR A 69 21.40 -17.99 19.85
C TYR A 69 20.39 -19.05 19.45
N ASN A 70 20.83 -20.07 18.74
CA ASN A 70 20.01 -21.21 18.34
C ASN A 70 20.30 -22.37 19.28
N PHE A 71 19.30 -22.73 20.08
CA PHE A 71 19.37 -23.84 21.00
C PHE A 71 18.89 -25.10 20.31
N VAL A 72 19.83 -26.00 20.03
CA VAL A 72 19.55 -27.31 19.44
C VAL A 72 19.56 -28.34 20.56
N PRO A 73 18.46 -29.07 20.79
CA PRO A 73 18.47 -30.13 21.80
C PRO A 73 19.50 -31.19 21.42
N THR A 74 20.35 -31.59 22.35
CA THR A 74 21.43 -32.58 22.10
C THR A 74 20.90 -33.92 21.59
N GLN A 75 19.69 -34.30 21.99
CA GLN A 75 19.05 -35.57 21.67
C GLN A 75 17.94 -35.49 20.61
N SER A 76 17.76 -34.35 19.93
CA SER A 76 16.65 -34.19 18.98
C SER A 76 16.95 -34.85 17.63
N ALA A 77 16.38 -36.02 17.41
CA ALA A 77 16.40 -36.73 16.12
C ALA A 77 15.57 -36.04 15.02
N ASN A 78 14.71 -35.08 15.39
CA ASN A 78 13.62 -34.60 14.52
C ASN A 78 13.89 -33.27 13.81
N GLY A 79 15.14 -32.78 13.80
CA GLY A 79 15.47 -31.55 13.11
C GLY A 79 14.64 -30.35 13.59
N VAL A 80 14.45 -30.21 14.90
CA VAL A 80 13.80 -29.04 15.51
C VAL A 80 14.83 -28.27 16.32
N PHE A 81 14.87 -26.96 16.13
CA PHE A 81 15.67 -26.05 16.95
C PHE A 81 14.79 -24.95 17.55
N TYR A 82 15.26 -24.39 18.65
CA TYR A 82 14.58 -23.34 19.39
C TYR A 82 15.48 -22.11 19.39
N GLN A 83 15.02 -21.02 18.77
CA GLN A 83 15.81 -19.82 18.60
C GLN A 83 15.50 -18.83 19.72
N LEU A 84 16.55 -18.36 20.39
CA LEU A 84 16.54 -17.26 21.34
C LEU A 84 17.23 -16.07 20.67
N SER A 85 16.45 -15.03 20.36
CA SER A 85 16.95 -13.78 19.79
C SER A 85 17.76 -12.99 20.83
N MET A 86 18.94 -12.48 20.46
CA MET A 86 19.77 -11.67 21.37
C MET A 86 19.11 -10.33 21.71
N ASN A 87 18.24 -9.82 20.85
CA ASN A 87 17.49 -8.58 21.11
C ASN A 87 16.45 -8.78 22.22
N ASP A 88 15.92 -10.00 22.32
CA ASP A 88 14.89 -10.37 23.30
C ASP A 88 15.49 -10.90 24.60
N PHE A 89 16.69 -11.49 24.52
CA PHE A 89 17.44 -12.04 25.65
C PHE A 89 18.88 -11.50 25.66
N PRO A 90 19.09 -10.23 26.03
CA PRO A 90 20.40 -9.58 25.92
C PRO A 90 21.45 -10.15 26.90
N MET A 91 21.02 -10.87 27.94
CA MET A 91 21.91 -11.49 28.91
C MET A 91 21.45 -12.91 29.19
N LEU A 92 22.22 -13.89 28.71
CA LEU A 92 22.06 -15.29 29.09
C LEU A 92 22.84 -15.59 30.38
N PRO A 93 22.40 -16.55 31.20
CA PRO A 93 23.17 -16.99 32.36
C PRO A 93 24.48 -17.64 31.94
N ALA A 94 25.40 -17.86 32.89
CA ALA A 94 26.64 -18.58 32.58
C ALA A 94 26.34 -20.01 32.08
N PRO A 95 27.04 -20.50 31.04
CA PRO A 95 26.82 -21.84 30.51
C PRO A 95 27.13 -22.91 31.56
N THR A 96 26.38 -24.02 31.51
CA THR A 96 26.56 -25.15 32.43
C THR A 96 27.80 -25.97 32.09
N GLY A 97 28.22 -25.98 30.83
CA GLY A 97 29.44 -26.66 30.41
C GLY A 97 29.83 -26.33 28.98
N LYS A 98 30.66 -27.20 28.42
CA LYS A 98 30.99 -27.24 27.00
C LYS A 98 30.73 -28.64 26.47
N ASP A 99 30.23 -28.75 25.25
CA ASP A 99 30.11 -30.02 24.53
C ASP A 99 31.53 -30.52 24.20
N PRO A 100 31.91 -31.74 24.64
CA PRO A 100 33.25 -32.26 24.39
C PRO A 100 33.53 -32.55 22.90
N GLU A 101 32.51 -32.71 22.06
CA GLU A 101 32.68 -33.00 20.63
C GLU A 101 32.74 -31.73 19.77
N THR A 102 32.03 -30.69 20.17
CA THR A 102 31.89 -29.47 19.36
C THR A 102 32.52 -28.22 19.98
N GLU A 103 32.94 -28.28 21.25
CA GLU A 103 33.36 -27.12 22.06
C GLU A 103 32.28 -26.04 22.24
N ASP A 104 31.04 -26.31 21.82
CA ASP A 104 29.91 -25.40 21.98
C ASP A 104 29.51 -25.27 23.44
N PHE A 105 28.95 -24.12 23.81
CA PHE A 105 28.43 -23.93 25.16
C PHE A 105 27.17 -24.77 25.38
N LEU A 106 27.13 -25.46 26.51
CA LEU A 106 25.97 -26.20 26.99
C LEU A 106 25.17 -25.37 27.99
N TYR A 107 23.86 -25.46 27.85
CA TYR A 107 22.90 -24.89 28.79
C TYR A 107 21.89 -25.97 29.19
N THR A 108 21.63 -26.06 30.48
CA THR A 108 20.56 -26.90 31.01
C THR A 108 19.29 -26.06 31.09
N VAL A 109 18.27 -26.46 30.33
CA VAL A 109 16.96 -25.78 30.28
C VAL A 109 15.94 -26.68 30.96
N GLU A 110 15.21 -26.15 31.93
CA GLU A 110 14.15 -26.87 32.66
C GLU A 110 12.79 -26.79 31.97
N SER A 111 12.49 -25.61 31.43
CA SER A 111 11.26 -25.34 30.70
C SER A 111 11.47 -24.19 29.75
N PHE A 112 10.64 -24.13 28.71
CA PHE A 112 10.55 -22.95 27.85
C PHE A 112 9.17 -22.87 27.21
N VAL A 113 8.81 -21.67 26.80
CA VAL A 113 7.61 -21.37 26.03
C VAL A 113 8.06 -20.85 24.67
N TYR A 114 7.46 -21.37 23.60
CA TYR A 114 7.79 -20.99 22.24
C TYR A 114 6.54 -20.69 21.43
N GLU A 115 6.70 -19.87 20.38
CA GLU A 115 5.67 -19.60 19.39
C GLU A 115 5.45 -20.83 18.50
N THR A 116 4.20 -21.23 18.32
CA THR A 116 3.86 -22.42 17.51
C THR A 116 4.02 -22.18 16.02
N THR A 117 4.05 -20.93 15.59
CA THR A 117 4.33 -20.56 14.19
C THR A 117 5.83 -20.76 13.94
N PRO A 118 6.22 -21.65 13.01
CA PRO A 118 7.62 -21.90 12.76
C PRO A 118 8.27 -20.66 12.14
N ILE A 119 9.49 -20.38 12.55
CA ILE A 119 10.35 -19.43 11.86
C ILE A 119 10.58 -20.00 10.46
N THR A 120 10.32 -19.20 9.42
CA THR A 120 10.51 -19.59 8.01
C THR A 120 11.83 -20.32 7.88
N SER A 121 11.79 -21.57 7.39
CA SER A 121 12.90 -22.52 7.50
C SER A 121 14.21 -21.91 7.00
N GLN A 122 14.99 -21.33 7.89
CA GLN A 122 16.39 -21.10 7.59
C GLN A 122 17.01 -22.49 7.52
N SER A 123 17.78 -22.74 6.46
CA SER A 123 18.67 -23.88 6.43
C SER A 123 19.72 -23.63 7.50
N ILE A 124 19.39 -23.92 8.76
CA ILE A 124 20.42 -24.17 9.75
C ILE A 124 21.08 -25.44 9.25
N PHE A 125 22.26 -25.26 8.65
CA PHE A 125 23.15 -26.36 8.31
C PHE A 125 23.59 -26.97 9.64
N THR A 126 22.75 -27.85 10.17
CA THR A 126 23.25 -28.91 11.04
C THR A 126 24.34 -29.64 10.26
N ARG A 127 25.38 -30.18 10.91
CA ARG A 127 26.48 -30.89 10.22
C ARG A 127 26.01 -31.98 9.24
N GLN A 128 24.77 -32.43 9.37
CA GLN A 128 24.13 -33.45 8.54
C GLN A 128 23.38 -32.88 7.32
N GLY A 129 23.39 -31.57 7.07
CA GLY A 129 22.71 -30.94 5.93
C GLY A 129 21.18 -31.05 5.97
N ALA A 130 20.61 -31.40 7.11
CA ALA A 130 19.18 -31.62 7.26
C ALA A 130 18.42 -30.29 7.41
N LYS A 131 17.30 -30.15 6.71
CA LYS A 131 16.35 -29.05 6.92
C LYS A 131 15.73 -29.19 8.29
N ALA A 132 15.89 -28.17 9.12
CA ALA A 132 15.32 -28.13 10.47
C ALA A 132 14.17 -27.10 10.54
N LYS A 133 13.18 -27.37 11.39
CA LYS A 133 12.13 -26.41 11.75
C LYS A 133 12.57 -25.62 12.99
N GLY A 134 12.51 -24.30 12.91
CA GLY A 134 12.83 -23.40 14.01
C GLY A 134 11.58 -22.88 14.69
N TYR A 135 11.61 -22.74 16.00
CA TYR A 135 10.57 -22.05 16.76
C TYR A 135 11.19 -20.93 17.60
N HIS A 136 10.51 -19.80 17.67
CA HIS A 136 10.96 -18.66 18.47
C HIS A 136 10.61 -18.88 19.94
N VAL A 137 11.61 -18.86 20.82
CA VAL A 137 11.40 -18.99 22.26
C VAL A 137 11.09 -17.64 22.85
N VAL A 138 10.01 -17.57 23.63
CA VAL A 138 9.54 -16.34 24.26
C VAL A 138 9.68 -16.34 25.78
N GLU A 139 9.88 -17.51 26.38
CA GLU A 139 10.25 -17.66 27.78
C GLU A 139 11.14 -18.89 27.93
N VAL A 140 12.16 -18.82 28.77
CA VAL A 140 13.08 -19.91 29.02
C VAL A 140 13.50 -19.91 30.48
N THR A 141 13.53 -21.09 31.09
CA THR A 141 14.03 -21.28 32.44
C THR A 141 15.30 -22.13 32.39
N PHE A 142 16.42 -21.51 32.74
CA PHE A 142 17.71 -22.18 32.82
C PHE A 142 17.97 -22.72 34.23
N ALA A 143 18.49 -23.93 34.32
CA ALA A 143 19.09 -24.46 35.55
C ALA A 143 20.54 -23.99 35.65
N GLY A 144 20.85 -23.20 36.68
CA GLY A 144 22.22 -22.78 36.98
C GLY A 144 23.02 -23.89 37.66
N LYS A 145 24.36 -23.79 37.61
CA LYS A 145 25.29 -24.75 38.25
C LYS A 145 25.07 -24.94 39.76
N THR A 146 24.50 -23.94 40.42
CA THR A 146 24.22 -23.96 41.87
C THR A 146 22.82 -24.49 42.21
N GLY A 147 22.07 -25.00 41.22
CA GLY A 147 20.68 -25.41 41.38
C GLY A 147 19.68 -24.24 41.42
N LYS A 148 20.15 -22.99 41.33
CA LYS A 148 19.28 -21.83 41.17
C LYS A 148 18.79 -21.75 39.73
N THR A 149 17.49 -21.55 39.57
CA THR A 149 16.86 -21.40 38.27
C THR A 149 16.75 -19.92 37.90
N THR A 150 16.90 -19.62 36.61
CA THR A 150 16.74 -18.26 36.09
C THR A 150 15.74 -18.31 34.94
N THR A 151 14.57 -17.71 35.13
CA THR A 151 13.55 -17.55 34.09
C THR A 151 13.73 -16.21 33.40
N LEU A 152 13.82 -16.22 32.08
CA LEU A 152 13.85 -15.05 31.23
C LEU A 152 12.65 -15.10 30.29
N SER A 153 11.96 -13.98 30.11
CA SER A 153 10.79 -13.90 29.22
C SER A 153 10.80 -12.59 28.43
N THR A 154 10.36 -12.64 27.18
CA THR A 154 10.26 -11.47 26.30
C THR A 154 9.13 -10.54 26.76
N GLN A 155 9.23 -9.26 26.40
CA GLN A 155 8.20 -8.29 26.75
C GLN A 155 6.85 -8.65 26.12
N GLY A 156 6.84 -9.09 24.85
CA GLY A 156 5.61 -9.49 24.16
C GLY A 156 4.87 -10.63 24.86
N TYR A 157 5.59 -11.63 25.38
CA TYR A 157 4.96 -12.71 26.14
C TYR A 157 4.39 -12.23 27.49
N LYS A 158 5.09 -11.32 28.17
CA LYS A 158 4.60 -10.73 29.43
C LYS A 158 3.30 -9.94 29.24
N GLU A 159 3.17 -9.22 28.14
CA GLU A 159 1.98 -8.43 27.82
C GLU A 159 0.82 -9.31 27.35
N HIS A 160 1.12 -10.44 26.70
CA HIS A 160 0.12 -11.31 26.09
C HIS A 160 0.37 -12.79 26.40
N PRO A 161 0.32 -13.25 27.67
CA PRO A 161 0.71 -14.62 28.04
C PRO A 161 -0.17 -15.72 27.41
N ASN A 162 -1.39 -15.37 27.01
CA ASN A 162 -2.36 -16.28 26.39
C ASN A 162 -2.32 -16.25 24.85
N GLY A 163 -1.33 -15.57 24.25
CA GLY A 163 -1.27 -15.31 22.82
C GLY A 163 -1.95 -14.00 22.43
N TYR A 164 -1.75 -13.60 21.18
CA TYR A 164 -2.35 -12.39 20.60
C TYR A 164 -2.56 -12.56 19.09
N THR A 165 -3.31 -11.65 18.48
CA THR A 165 -3.51 -11.65 17.02
C THR A 165 -2.78 -10.48 16.40
N VAL A 166 -1.91 -10.77 15.44
CA VAL A 166 -1.32 -9.74 14.57
C VAL A 166 -2.35 -9.41 13.50
N ASN A 167 -3.00 -8.26 13.64
CA ASN A 167 -4.01 -7.80 12.69
C ASN A 167 -3.45 -6.76 11.73
N ASN A 168 -3.16 -7.19 10.50
CA ASN A 168 -2.61 -6.35 9.43
C ASN A 168 -3.69 -5.68 8.57
N TRP A 169 -4.97 -5.98 8.81
CA TRP A 169 -6.08 -5.41 8.04
C TRP A 169 -6.19 -3.89 8.09
N PRO A 170 -5.96 -3.18 9.22
CA PRO A 170 -6.08 -1.71 9.21
C PRO A 170 -5.13 -1.05 8.22
N VAL A 171 -3.87 -1.51 8.16
CA VAL A 171 -2.88 -1.06 7.20
C VAL A 171 -3.24 -1.54 5.79
N GLY A 172 -3.61 -2.83 5.64
CA GLY A 172 -4.03 -3.41 4.37
C GLY A 172 -5.21 -2.67 3.73
N LEU A 173 -6.25 -2.35 4.52
CA LEU A 173 -7.43 -1.59 4.09
C LEU A 173 -7.09 -0.14 3.75
N SER A 174 -6.11 0.47 4.43
CA SER A 174 -5.63 1.81 4.08
C SER A 174 -4.95 1.81 2.70
N ILE A 175 -4.15 0.78 2.41
CA ILE A 175 -3.52 0.59 1.09
C ILE A 175 -4.58 0.31 0.02
N VAL A 176 -5.56 -0.56 0.31
CA VAL A 176 -6.72 -0.83 -0.57
C VAL A 176 -7.49 0.46 -0.86
N GLY A 177 -7.79 1.27 0.17
CA GLY A 177 -8.48 2.54 0.03
C GLY A 177 -7.75 3.52 -0.88
N ALA A 178 -6.42 3.61 -0.76
CA ALA A 178 -5.60 4.40 -1.69
C ALA A 178 -5.72 3.86 -3.13
N GLY A 179 -5.65 2.54 -3.32
CA GLY A 179 -5.84 1.90 -4.62
C GLY A 179 -7.20 2.23 -5.27
N VAL A 180 -8.29 2.15 -4.49
CA VAL A 180 -9.63 2.54 -4.95
C VAL A 180 -9.67 4.01 -5.35
N ALA A 181 -9.06 4.90 -4.57
CA ALA A 181 -9.02 6.34 -4.89
C ALA A 181 -8.35 6.60 -6.24
N PHE A 182 -7.23 5.93 -6.55
CA PHE A 182 -6.58 6.04 -7.86
C PHE A 182 -7.46 5.57 -9.02
N LEU A 183 -8.20 4.47 -8.84
CA LEU A 183 -9.14 3.97 -9.84
C LEU A 183 -10.30 4.94 -10.06
N LEU A 184 -10.86 5.50 -8.98
CA LEU A 184 -11.93 6.51 -9.07
C LEU A 184 -11.47 7.75 -9.82
N LEU A 185 -10.25 8.24 -9.55
CA LEU A 185 -9.68 9.39 -10.26
C LEU A 185 -9.45 9.10 -11.76
N ALA A 186 -9.05 7.87 -12.10
CA ALA A 186 -8.89 7.46 -13.50
C ALA A 186 -10.24 7.40 -14.23
N SER A 187 -11.27 6.83 -13.58
CA SER A 187 -12.62 6.76 -14.13
C SER A 187 -13.28 8.12 -14.26
N ALA A 188 -13.08 9.01 -13.27
CA ALA A 188 -13.57 10.39 -13.33
C ALA A 188 -12.96 11.16 -14.51
N GLY A 189 -11.65 11.00 -14.76
CA GLY A 189 -11.00 11.58 -15.93
C GLY A 189 -11.64 11.12 -17.24
N ARG A 190 -11.87 9.81 -17.39
CA ARG A 190 -12.55 9.26 -18.58
C ARG A 190 -13.99 9.77 -18.74
N LEU A 191 -14.72 9.92 -17.63
CA LEU A 191 -16.07 10.46 -17.65
C LEU A 191 -16.07 11.92 -18.10
N LEU A 192 -15.14 12.74 -17.60
CA LEU A 192 -14.99 14.13 -18.02
C LEU A 192 -14.62 14.25 -19.50
N ASP A 193 -13.67 13.43 -19.98
CA ASP A 193 -13.31 13.38 -21.40
C ASP A 193 -14.50 12.99 -22.29
N TYR A 194 -15.28 12.01 -21.85
CA TYR A 194 -16.49 11.58 -22.55
C TYR A 194 -17.55 12.70 -22.62
N LEU A 195 -17.78 13.40 -21.50
CA LEU A 195 -18.72 14.52 -21.45
C LEU A 195 -18.23 15.71 -22.29
N ALA A 196 -16.94 15.98 -22.32
CA ALA A 196 -16.35 17.03 -23.16
C ALA A 196 -16.56 16.73 -24.66
N ARG A 197 -16.24 15.51 -25.10
CA ARG A 197 -16.48 15.07 -26.49
C ARG A 197 -17.95 15.14 -26.87
N ARG A 198 -18.86 14.80 -25.95
CA ARG A 198 -20.30 14.92 -26.19
C ARG A 198 -20.73 16.37 -26.37
N LYS A 199 -20.13 17.32 -25.64
CA LYS A 199 -20.38 18.76 -25.84
C LYS A 199 -19.87 19.25 -27.19
N GLU A 200 -18.68 18.81 -27.62
CA GLU A 200 -18.16 19.13 -28.95
C GLU A 200 -19.05 18.57 -30.06
N GLN A 201 -19.51 17.32 -29.93
CA GLN A 201 -20.46 16.72 -30.86
C GLN A 201 -21.83 17.40 -30.86
N ALA A 202 -22.30 17.84 -29.68
CA ALA A 202 -23.52 18.64 -29.59
C ALA A 202 -23.35 20.05 -30.20
N GLY A 203 -22.14 20.60 -30.17
CA GLY A 203 -21.78 21.80 -30.93
C GLY A 203 -21.67 21.55 -32.44
N GLN A 204 -21.26 20.34 -32.85
CA GLN A 204 -21.25 19.88 -34.25
C GLN A 204 -22.62 19.42 -34.78
N LEU A 205 -23.70 19.54 -34.00
CA LEU A 205 -25.06 19.70 -34.53
C LEU A 205 -25.25 21.09 -35.19
N LEU A 206 -24.16 21.81 -35.46
CA LEU A 206 -24.03 22.72 -36.59
C LEU A 206 -24.45 21.96 -37.86
N VAL A 207 -25.66 22.28 -38.29
CA VAL A 207 -26.18 22.15 -39.64
C VAL A 207 -25.06 21.76 -40.63
N PRO A 208 -25.10 20.56 -41.27
CA PRO A 208 -24.07 20.12 -42.20
C PRO A 208 -23.69 21.26 -43.13
N GLU A 209 -22.41 21.47 -43.43
CA GLU A 209 -21.90 22.66 -44.13
C GLU A 209 -22.73 23.05 -45.37
N LYS A 210 -23.23 22.05 -46.12
CA LYS A 210 -24.17 22.25 -47.25
C LYS A 210 -25.50 22.86 -46.85
N GLN A 211 -26.06 22.45 -45.73
CA GLN A 211 -27.31 22.94 -45.19
C GLN A 211 -27.10 24.29 -44.49
N ALA A 212 -25.89 24.56 -43.94
CA ALA A 212 -25.52 25.86 -43.41
C ALA A 212 -25.34 26.89 -44.54
N SER A 213 -24.71 26.49 -45.65
CA SER A 213 -24.58 27.34 -46.84
C SER A 213 -25.92 27.55 -47.54
N VAL A 214 -26.83 26.56 -47.56
CA VAL A 214 -28.21 26.76 -48.04
C VAL A 214 -28.98 27.74 -47.16
N LEU A 215 -28.89 27.62 -45.83
CA LEU A 215 -29.55 28.57 -44.92
C LEU A 215 -28.93 29.98 -45.03
N GLN A 216 -27.62 30.07 -45.21
CA GLN A 216 -26.93 31.34 -45.42
C GLN A 216 -27.28 31.95 -46.78
N GLN A 217 -27.38 31.13 -47.82
CA GLN A 217 -27.81 31.56 -49.16
C GLN A 217 -29.27 32.02 -49.14
N GLN A 218 -30.18 31.28 -48.50
CA GLN A 218 -31.58 31.68 -48.29
C GLN A 218 -31.68 33.00 -47.50
N GLN A 219 -30.85 33.19 -46.46
CA GLN A 219 -30.79 34.46 -45.74
C GLN A 219 -30.21 35.61 -46.57
N SER A 220 -29.29 35.33 -47.51
CA SER A 220 -28.66 36.35 -48.35
C SER A 220 -29.45 36.72 -49.62
N GLU A 221 -30.18 35.75 -50.19
CA GLU A 221 -30.95 35.95 -51.42
C GLU A 221 -32.28 36.65 -51.14
N ASN A 222 -32.84 36.52 -49.93
CA ASN A 222 -34.03 37.29 -49.58
C ASN A 222 -34.27 37.49 -48.07
N PRO A 223 -33.55 38.41 -47.42
CA PRO A 223 -33.74 38.64 -45.99
C PRO A 223 -35.09 39.25 -45.63
N TRP A 224 -35.90 39.70 -46.60
CA TRP A 224 -37.07 40.56 -46.34
C TRP A 224 -38.36 40.20 -47.08
N ASP A 225 -38.36 39.41 -48.17
CA ASP A 225 -39.62 39.24 -48.94
C ASP A 225 -40.67 38.34 -48.28
N ASP A 226 -40.29 37.41 -47.38
CA ASP A 226 -41.24 36.54 -46.66
C ASP A 226 -41.43 36.90 -45.18
N ALA A 227 -40.85 38.01 -44.72
CA ALA A 227 -41.16 38.53 -43.40
C ALA A 227 -42.59 39.10 -43.43
N THR A 228 -43.58 38.24 -43.14
CA THR A 228 -44.96 38.66 -42.93
C THR A 228 -44.94 39.87 -41.99
N PRO A 229 -45.81 40.89 -42.19
CA PRO A 229 -45.81 42.13 -41.39
C PRO A 229 -45.79 41.91 -39.87
N ALA A 230 -46.29 40.77 -39.40
CA ALA A 230 -46.21 40.32 -38.01
C ALA A 230 -44.77 40.14 -37.49
N ILE A 231 -43.88 39.55 -38.30
CA ILE A 231 -42.48 39.30 -37.93
C ILE A 231 -41.69 40.61 -37.89
N GLN A 232 -41.91 41.51 -38.87
CA GLN A 232 -41.32 42.85 -38.85
C GLN A 232 -41.77 43.64 -37.61
N LYS A 233 -43.05 43.57 -37.26
CA LYS A 233 -43.59 44.24 -36.06
C LYS A 233 -42.97 43.68 -34.77
N GLN A 234 -42.82 42.36 -34.67
CA GLN A 234 -42.20 41.72 -33.51
C GLN A 234 -40.70 42.03 -33.40
N TYR A 235 -40.01 42.21 -34.53
CA TYR A 235 -38.61 42.62 -34.54
C TYR A 235 -38.45 44.07 -34.09
N GLN A 236 -39.30 44.98 -34.59
CA GLN A 236 -39.31 46.37 -34.12
C GLN A 236 -39.62 46.48 -32.62
N GLN A 237 -40.61 45.72 -32.11
CA GLN A 237 -40.90 45.70 -30.67
C GLN A 237 -39.70 45.24 -29.84
N ARG A 238 -38.96 44.22 -30.28
CA ARG A 238 -37.75 43.78 -29.57
C ARG A 238 -36.64 44.82 -29.58
N LEU A 239 -36.46 45.55 -30.69
CA LEU A 239 -35.48 46.64 -30.74
C LEU A 239 -35.88 47.79 -29.82
N GLU A 240 -37.17 48.14 -29.75
CA GLU A 240 -37.69 49.14 -28.83
C GLU A 240 -37.51 48.74 -27.36
N GLU A 241 -37.82 47.48 -27.00
CA GLU A 241 -37.57 46.95 -25.66
C GLU A 241 -36.08 46.98 -25.30
N GLN A 242 -35.21 46.59 -26.23
CA GLN A 242 -33.77 46.60 -25.99
C GLN A 242 -33.24 48.03 -25.80
N HIS A 243 -33.74 49.00 -26.56
CA HIS A 243 -33.45 50.42 -26.35
C HIS A 243 -33.96 50.92 -24.99
N TYR A 244 -35.18 50.52 -24.61
CA TYR A 244 -35.74 50.87 -23.30
C TYR A 244 -34.87 50.37 -22.15
N TRP A 245 -34.46 49.10 -22.17
CA TRP A 245 -33.60 48.50 -21.14
C TRP A 245 -32.21 49.14 -21.09
N ASN A 246 -31.63 49.48 -22.24
CA ASN A 246 -30.35 50.19 -22.29
C ASN A 246 -30.46 51.63 -21.74
N SER A 247 -31.60 52.31 -21.97
CA SER A 247 -31.83 53.67 -21.46
C SER A 247 -32.07 53.72 -19.95
N THR A 248 -32.71 52.70 -19.37
CA THR A 248 -33.00 52.61 -17.94
C THR A 248 -31.79 52.16 -17.13
N ARG A 249 -30.94 51.27 -17.67
CA ARG A 249 -29.72 50.80 -17.00
C ARG A 249 -28.68 51.93 -16.80
N ASN A 250 -28.72 53.00 -17.60
CA ASN A 250 -27.82 54.15 -17.49
C ASN A 250 -28.33 55.29 -16.58
N ARG A 251 -29.54 55.20 -16.03
CA ARG A 251 -30.00 56.16 -15.00
C ARG A 251 -29.43 55.74 -13.65
N LYS A 252 -28.32 56.39 -13.23
CA LYS A 252 -27.87 56.32 -11.84
C LYS A 252 -29.01 56.80 -10.92
N PRO A 253 -29.38 56.05 -9.88
CA PRO A 253 -30.39 56.52 -8.93
C PRO A 253 -29.85 57.77 -8.22
N THR A 254 -30.52 58.90 -8.42
CA THR A 254 -30.33 60.10 -7.61
C THR A 254 -30.88 59.80 -6.22
N LEU A 255 -29.99 59.57 -5.26
CA LEU A 255 -30.33 59.54 -3.84
C LEU A 255 -30.63 60.98 -3.43
N THR A 256 -31.90 61.33 -3.29
CA THR A 256 -32.32 62.52 -2.54
C THR A 256 -32.30 62.19 -1.05
N GLU A 257 -31.57 63.01 -0.30
CA GLU A 257 -31.43 63.00 1.17
C GLU A 257 -32.75 63.18 1.91
#